data_AF-A0A2S7A297-F1
#
_entry.id   AF-A0A2S7A297-F1
#
_cell.length_a   1.000
_cell.length_b   1.000
_cell.length_c   1.000
_cell.angle_alpha   90.00
_cell.angle_beta   90.00
_cell.angle_gamma   90.00
#
_symmetry.space_group_name_H-M   'P 1'
#
loop_
_entity.id
_entity.type
_entity.pdbx_description
1 polymer ?
#
loop_
_entity_poly.entity_id
_entity_poly.type
_entity_poly.pdbx_seq_one_letter_code
_entity_poly.pdbx_strand_id
1 'polypeptide(L)'
;MKLTAHVLDGHTLDIRPAPHERDWMDATDQRYAYRCLPLAIANAHGWELLCQAGFEASWDGRDGLDAIRITTDAGAASPALSHFGYGVLTFHVPCLFRTDTGMDLFVTGPLNRPKDGIGALSGMVETDWSPSTFTMNWKFTRPGQVRFAAGEPFCHLFPLPRQLIEQVQPQWKPLSEAPQLAQQHADWTRSRTQFLQELPDAQSAAAREKWQRGYFRGAAGADQAPVQGHRSRLRLPMFVRADSDGDGPLD
;
A
#
# COMPACT_ATOMS: atom_id res chain seq x y z
N MET A 1 -1.98 -13.99 14.56
CA MET A 1 -1.73 -14.44 13.18
C MET A 1 -0.24 -14.36 12.90
N LYS A 2 0.33 -15.36 12.22
CA LYS A 2 1.76 -15.38 11.84
C LYS A 2 1.95 -15.10 10.34
N LEU A 3 2.98 -14.34 10.02
CA LEU A 3 3.49 -14.13 8.66
C LEU A 3 5.01 -14.32 8.69
N THR A 4 5.49 -15.39 8.09
CA THR A 4 6.91 -15.73 8.03
C THR A 4 7.44 -15.55 6.62
N ALA A 5 8.64 -14.99 6.48
CA ALA A 5 9.34 -14.85 5.21
C ALA A 5 10.51 -15.85 5.17
N HIS A 6 10.38 -16.92 4.40
CA HIS A 6 11.46 -17.89 4.16
C HIS A 6 12.26 -17.45 2.92
N VAL A 7 13.33 -16.70 3.15
CA VAL A 7 14.23 -16.23 2.08
C VAL A 7 15.03 -17.42 1.54
N LEU A 8 15.15 -17.53 0.22
CA LEU A 8 15.92 -18.58 -0.43
C LEU A 8 17.41 -18.47 -0.06
N ASP A 9 18.08 -19.61 0.12
CA ASP A 9 19.52 -19.65 0.43
C ASP A 9 20.34 -18.91 -0.63
N GLY A 10 21.33 -18.14 -0.18
CA GLY A 10 22.16 -17.30 -1.05
C GLY A 10 21.50 -16.00 -1.51
N HIS A 11 20.24 -15.75 -1.14
CA HIS A 11 19.55 -14.49 -1.39
C HIS A 11 19.34 -13.68 -0.11
N THR A 12 19.11 -12.38 -0.28
CA THR A 12 18.66 -11.47 0.75
C THR A 12 17.31 -10.89 0.36
N LEU A 13 16.57 -10.37 1.34
CA LEU A 13 15.29 -9.71 1.11
C LEU A 13 15.21 -8.44 1.95
N ASP A 14 15.14 -7.29 1.29
CA ASP A 14 14.95 -6.02 1.96
C ASP A 14 13.46 -5.76 2.11
N ILE A 15 12.93 -6.00 3.31
CA ILE A 15 11.52 -5.83 3.65
C ILE A 15 11.37 -4.89 4.84
N ARG A 16 10.42 -3.96 4.77
CA ARG A 16 10.11 -3.03 5.87
C ARG A 16 8.61 -2.75 5.97
N PRO A 17 8.08 -2.34 7.13
CA PRO A 17 6.79 -1.65 7.20
C PRO A 17 6.76 -0.48 6.22
N ALA A 18 5.67 -0.35 5.48
CA ALA A 18 5.50 0.75 4.55
C ALA A 18 5.49 2.09 5.35
N PRO A 19 6.28 3.09 4.94
CA PRO A 19 6.28 4.38 5.62
C PRO A 19 4.93 5.07 5.42
N HIS A 20 4.57 5.94 6.35
CA HIS A 20 3.37 6.76 6.22
C HIS A 20 3.55 7.83 5.14
N GLU A 21 4.79 8.30 4.97
CA GLU A 21 5.17 9.44 4.14
C GLU A 21 5.22 9.11 2.65
N ARG A 22 4.92 10.10 1.81
CA ARG A 22 5.06 10.06 0.35
C ARG A 22 5.60 11.39 -0.14
N ASP A 23 6.61 11.35 -1.01
CA ASP A 23 7.29 12.54 -1.52
C ASP A 23 6.31 13.55 -2.15
N TRP A 24 5.38 13.07 -2.99
CA TRP A 24 4.38 13.95 -3.61
C TRP A 24 3.40 14.54 -2.59
N MET A 25 3.07 13.82 -1.52
CA MET A 25 2.20 14.31 -0.47
C MET A 25 2.92 15.37 0.38
N ASP A 26 4.20 15.13 0.68
CA ASP A 26 5.08 16.08 1.37
C ASP A 26 5.29 17.36 0.56
N ALA A 27 5.31 17.25 -0.77
CA ALA A 27 5.43 18.38 -1.70
C ALA A 27 4.14 19.22 -1.85
N THR A 28 2.99 18.74 -1.37
CA THR A 28 1.76 19.57 -1.40
C THR A 28 1.84 20.74 -0.41
N ASP A 29 1.18 21.85 -0.72
CA ASP A 29 1.12 23.01 0.17
C ASP A 29 0.63 22.62 1.57
N GLN A 30 1.42 22.97 2.59
CA GLN A 30 1.16 22.62 3.98
C GLN A 30 0.96 21.11 4.21
N ARG A 31 1.50 20.25 3.33
CA ARG A 31 1.29 18.81 3.31
C ARG A 31 -0.20 18.43 3.31
N TYR A 32 -1.02 19.21 2.61
CA TYR A 32 -2.48 19.09 2.55
C TYR A 32 -2.95 17.67 2.21
N ALA A 33 -2.22 16.91 1.39
CA ALA A 33 -2.62 15.56 1.02
C ALA A 33 -2.82 14.63 2.23
N TYR A 34 -2.07 14.81 3.32
CA TYR A 34 -2.26 14.03 4.55
C TYR A 34 -3.51 14.41 5.35
N ARG A 35 -4.27 15.43 4.93
CA ARG A 35 -5.63 15.69 5.46
C ARG A 35 -6.66 14.66 4.96
N CYS A 36 -6.28 13.76 4.05
CA CYS A 36 -7.04 12.56 3.79
C CYS A 36 -6.51 11.43 4.68
N LEU A 37 -7.06 11.29 5.90
CA LEU A 37 -6.62 10.23 6.83
C LEU A 37 -6.73 8.82 6.21
N PRO A 38 -7.79 8.44 5.47
CA PRO A 38 -7.85 7.13 4.84
C PRO A 38 -6.66 6.87 3.90
N LEU A 39 -6.27 7.87 3.10
CA LEU A 39 -5.12 7.79 2.20
C LEU A 39 -3.81 7.60 2.98
N ALA A 40 -3.63 8.38 4.05
CA ALA A 40 -2.49 8.30 4.95
C ALA A 40 -2.38 6.96 5.71
N ILE A 41 -3.50 6.38 6.14
CA ILE A 41 -3.52 5.05 6.75
C ILE A 41 -3.17 3.97 5.72
N ALA A 42 -3.70 4.09 4.49
CA ALA A 42 -3.39 3.16 3.41
C ALA A 42 -1.88 3.16 3.09
N ASN A 43 -1.20 4.31 3.15
CA ASN A 43 0.25 4.38 2.92
C ASN A 43 1.05 3.41 3.80
N ALA A 44 0.65 3.25 5.05
CA ALA A 44 1.32 2.41 6.04
C ALA A 44 0.68 1.00 6.18
N HIS A 45 -0.28 0.65 5.33
CA HIS A 45 -1.04 -0.59 5.42
C HIS A 45 -0.31 -1.77 4.79
N GLY A 46 0.78 -2.23 5.41
CA GLY A 46 1.50 -3.41 4.99
C GLY A 46 3.01 -3.24 5.03
N TRP A 47 3.70 -4.13 4.33
CA TRP A 47 5.15 -4.13 4.20
C TRP A 47 5.56 -3.92 2.74
N GLU A 48 6.68 -3.25 2.52
CA GLU A 48 7.28 -3.03 1.21
C GLU A 48 8.50 -3.93 1.02
N LEU A 49 8.67 -4.48 -0.18
CA LEU A 49 9.94 -5.05 -0.65
C LEU A 49 10.71 -4.00 -1.44
N LEU A 50 12.01 -3.89 -1.18
CA LEU A 50 12.87 -2.84 -1.72
C LEU A 50 13.85 -3.38 -2.75
N CYS A 51 14.16 -2.58 -3.76
CA CYS A 51 15.23 -2.85 -4.71
C CYS A 51 16.58 -2.80 -4.00
N GLN A 52 17.34 -3.90 -4.01
CA GLN A 52 18.67 -3.96 -3.39
C GLN A 52 19.70 -3.11 -4.13
N ALA A 53 19.52 -2.99 -5.45
CA ALA A 53 20.34 -2.18 -6.32
C ALA A 53 19.45 -1.44 -7.30
N GLY A 54 19.98 -0.35 -7.83
CA GLY A 54 19.28 0.37 -8.87
C GLY A 54 19.43 -0.29 -10.24
N PHE A 55 18.38 -0.15 -11.05
CA PHE A 55 18.42 -0.46 -12.48
C PHE A 55 17.50 0.46 -13.29
N GLU A 56 17.71 0.47 -14.61
CA GLU A 56 16.85 1.04 -15.63
C GLU A 56 16.18 -0.06 -16.44
N ALA A 57 14.91 0.13 -16.78
CA ALA A 57 14.20 -0.70 -17.73
C ALA A 57 13.65 0.18 -18.86
N SER A 58 13.91 -0.20 -20.11
CA SER A 58 13.42 0.49 -21.30
C SER A 58 12.57 -0.45 -22.14
N TRP A 59 11.32 -0.07 -22.41
CA TRP A 59 10.42 -0.78 -23.30
C TRP A 59 10.30 -0.07 -24.64
N ASP A 60 10.51 -0.80 -25.74
CA ASP A 60 10.45 -0.26 -27.10
C ASP A 60 9.04 -0.24 -27.73
N GLY A 61 8.03 -0.74 -27.01
CA GLY A 61 6.63 -0.77 -27.45
C GLY A 61 6.20 -2.05 -28.16
N ARG A 62 7.12 -3.00 -28.41
CA ARG A 62 6.78 -4.29 -29.00
C ARG A 62 6.30 -5.28 -27.93
N ASP A 63 5.60 -6.31 -28.36
CA ASP A 63 5.04 -7.32 -27.46
C ASP A 63 6.00 -8.47 -27.11
N GLY A 64 7.15 -8.55 -27.80
CA GLY A 64 8.12 -9.62 -27.62
C GLY A 64 8.76 -9.66 -26.23
N LEU A 65 9.27 -10.84 -25.84
CA LEU A 65 10.03 -11.00 -24.59
C LEU A 65 11.32 -10.16 -24.58
N ASP A 66 11.89 -9.86 -25.74
CA ASP A 66 13.09 -9.02 -25.91
C ASP A 66 12.80 -7.51 -25.92
N ALA A 67 11.52 -7.11 -25.84
CA ALA A 67 11.11 -5.72 -26.00
C ALA A 67 11.48 -4.83 -24.81
N ILE A 68 11.74 -5.42 -23.63
CA ILE A 68 12.23 -4.70 -22.45
C ILE A 68 13.72 -5.00 -22.28
N ARG A 69 14.54 -3.95 -22.32
CA ARG A 69 15.97 -4.01 -21.99
C ARG A 69 16.19 -3.50 -20.58
N ILE A 70 17.02 -4.20 -19.81
CA ILE A 70 17.33 -3.86 -18.43
C ILE A 70 18.82 -3.60 -18.30
N THR A 71 19.17 -2.53 -17.60
CA THR A 71 20.56 -2.14 -17.31
C THR A 71 20.68 -1.87 -15.82
N THR A 72 21.51 -2.65 -15.13
CA THR A 72 21.74 -2.53 -13.70
C THR A 72 22.87 -1.54 -13.40
N ASP A 73 22.85 -0.97 -12.20
CA ASP A 73 24.02 -0.26 -11.67
C ASP A 73 25.23 -1.21 -11.57
N ALA A 74 26.44 -0.65 -11.63
CA ALA A 74 27.67 -1.43 -11.68
C ALA A 74 27.79 -2.44 -10.51
N GLY A 75 28.03 -3.71 -10.85
CA GLY A 75 28.22 -4.79 -9.87
C GLY A 75 26.93 -5.39 -9.31
N ALA A 76 25.75 -4.96 -9.78
CA ALA A 76 24.47 -5.47 -9.31
C ALA A 76 23.88 -6.55 -10.23
N ALA A 77 23.29 -7.57 -9.62
CA ALA A 77 22.42 -8.52 -10.31
C ALA A 77 21.07 -7.86 -10.66
N SER A 78 20.45 -8.30 -11.76
CA SER A 78 19.15 -7.75 -12.16
C SER A 78 18.04 -8.22 -11.22
N PRO A 79 17.31 -7.31 -10.54
CA PRO A 79 16.19 -7.70 -9.69
C PRO A 79 14.91 -8.02 -10.50
N ALA A 80 14.92 -7.68 -11.79
CA ALA A 80 13.80 -7.86 -12.69
C ALA A 80 14.23 -8.41 -14.06
N LEU A 81 13.27 -8.92 -14.81
CA LEU A 81 13.43 -9.40 -16.17
C LEU A 81 12.19 -9.10 -17.01
N SER A 82 12.34 -9.25 -18.32
CA SER A 82 11.22 -9.39 -19.24
C SER A 82 10.83 -10.87 -19.31
N HIS A 83 9.69 -11.24 -18.74
CA HIS A 83 9.25 -12.64 -18.68
C HIS A 83 7.97 -12.91 -19.48
N PHE A 84 6.99 -12.00 -19.40
CA PHE A 84 5.67 -12.20 -20.02
C PHE A 84 5.50 -11.49 -21.36
N GLY A 85 6.43 -10.62 -21.76
CA GLY A 85 6.29 -9.76 -22.94
C GLY A 85 5.28 -8.64 -22.70
N TYR A 86 4.76 -8.06 -23.79
CA TYR A 86 3.71 -7.01 -23.77
C TYR A 86 4.05 -5.84 -22.83
N GLY A 87 5.31 -5.45 -22.69
CA GLY A 87 5.68 -4.38 -21.75
C GLY A 87 5.44 -4.71 -20.27
N VAL A 88 5.50 -5.98 -19.86
CA VAL A 88 5.46 -6.40 -18.45
C VAL A 88 6.87 -6.61 -17.92
N LEU A 89 7.28 -5.75 -16.99
CA LEU A 89 8.49 -5.88 -16.19
C LEU A 89 8.20 -6.75 -14.96
N THR A 90 8.95 -7.83 -14.80
CA THR A 90 8.72 -8.85 -13.77
C THR A 90 9.85 -8.83 -12.76
N PHE A 91 9.56 -8.56 -11.49
CA PHE A 91 10.50 -8.65 -10.39
C PHE A 91 10.44 -10.03 -9.76
N HIS A 92 11.60 -10.63 -9.49
CA HIS A 92 11.68 -11.85 -8.71
C HIS A 92 11.59 -11.54 -7.21
N VAL A 93 10.78 -12.31 -6.49
CA VAL A 93 10.76 -12.29 -5.03
C VAL A 93 11.39 -13.60 -4.54
N PRO A 94 12.66 -13.60 -4.09
CA PRO A 94 13.38 -14.81 -3.67
C PRO A 94 12.97 -15.23 -2.26
N CYS A 95 11.67 -15.29 -1.99
CA CYS A 95 11.12 -15.55 -0.66
C CYS A 95 9.78 -16.29 -0.76
N LEU A 96 9.66 -17.36 0.03
CA LEU A 96 8.39 -18.05 0.27
C LEU A 96 7.77 -17.43 1.52
N PHE A 97 6.70 -16.66 1.33
CA PHE A 97 5.91 -16.20 2.45
C PHE A 97 4.98 -17.30 2.95
N ARG A 98 4.83 -17.43 4.27
CA ARG A 98 3.93 -18.37 4.93
C ARG A 98 2.98 -17.63 5.86
N THR A 99 1.68 -17.81 5.65
CA THR A 99 0.60 -17.29 6.50
C THR A 99 -0.12 -18.42 7.22
N ASP A 100 -0.92 -18.08 8.24
CA ASP A 100 -1.88 -19.03 8.83
C ASP A 100 -2.92 -19.48 7.78
N THR A 101 -3.48 -20.68 7.95
CA THR A 101 -4.51 -21.26 7.05
C THR A 101 -5.66 -20.30 6.77
N GLY A 102 -6.03 -20.16 5.50
CA GLY A 102 -7.14 -19.31 5.04
C GLY A 102 -6.79 -17.82 4.90
N MET A 103 -5.52 -17.46 5.04
CA MET A 103 -5.02 -16.10 4.81
C MET A 103 -4.19 -16.05 3.54
N ASP A 104 -4.51 -15.11 2.66
CA ASP A 104 -3.74 -14.79 1.45
C ASP A 104 -2.93 -13.52 1.66
N LEU A 105 -1.90 -13.31 0.84
CA LEU A 105 -1.29 -11.99 0.67
C LEU A 105 -1.93 -11.27 -0.51
N PHE A 106 -2.45 -10.07 -0.25
CA PHE A 106 -2.66 -9.08 -1.30
C PHE A 106 -1.31 -8.45 -1.63
N VAL A 107 -0.91 -8.53 -2.89
CA VAL A 107 0.39 -8.06 -3.38
C VAL A 107 0.13 -7.02 -4.47
N THR A 108 0.78 -5.86 -4.37
CA THR A 108 0.62 -4.75 -5.32
C THR A 108 1.87 -3.86 -5.34
N GLY A 109 1.86 -2.75 -6.07
CA GLY A 109 2.89 -1.73 -5.98
C GLY A 109 2.75 -0.86 -4.73
N PRO A 110 3.74 -0.02 -4.41
CA PRO A 110 3.69 0.84 -3.24
C PRO A 110 2.46 1.75 -3.26
N LEU A 111 1.62 1.64 -2.22
CA LEU A 111 0.33 2.32 -2.18
C LEU A 111 0.50 3.84 -2.23
N ASN A 112 -0.29 4.52 -3.05
CA ASN A 112 -0.24 5.97 -3.27
C ASN A 112 1.17 6.49 -3.63
N ARG A 113 1.95 5.69 -4.36
CA ARG A 113 3.26 6.10 -4.91
C ARG A 113 3.26 5.93 -6.43
N PRO A 114 2.52 6.79 -7.15
CA PRO A 114 2.45 6.69 -8.61
C PRO A 114 3.85 6.82 -9.21
N LYS A 115 4.13 5.98 -10.20
CA LYS A 115 5.38 6.01 -10.97
C LYS A 115 5.04 6.30 -12.43
N ASP A 116 5.70 7.28 -13.00
CA ASP A 116 5.43 7.67 -14.37
C ASP A 116 5.90 6.58 -15.36
N GLY A 117 5.12 6.37 -16.42
CA GLY A 117 5.42 5.41 -17.48
C GLY A 117 5.17 3.94 -17.15
N ILE A 118 4.91 3.58 -15.89
CA ILE A 118 4.75 2.19 -15.47
C ILE A 118 3.82 2.04 -14.26
N GLY A 119 2.87 1.12 -14.33
CA GLY A 119 1.91 0.83 -13.26
C GLY A 119 2.10 -0.57 -12.69
N ALA A 120 2.10 -0.69 -11.37
CA ALA A 120 2.14 -1.99 -10.71
C ALA A 120 0.83 -2.77 -10.93
N LEU A 121 0.95 -4.05 -11.23
CA LEU A 121 -0.17 -4.99 -11.27
C LEU A 121 -0.37 -5.59 -9.88
N SER A 122 -1.61 -5.95 -9.54
CA SER A 122 -1.95 -6.51 -8.23
C SER A 122 -2.34 -7.97 -8.36
N GLY A 123 -2.09 -8.75 -7.31
CA GLY A 123 -2.43 -10.17 -7.25
C GLY A 123 -2.76 -10.63 -5.84
N MET A 124 -3.48 -11.74 -5.76
CA MET A 124 -3.70 -12.50 -4.53
C MET A 124 -2.80 -13.72 -4.55
N VAL A 125 -2.07 -13.96 -3.46
CA VAL A 125 -1.13 -15.09 -3.35
C VAL A 125 -1.52 -15.96 -2.17
N GLU A 126 -1.87 -17.22 -2.45
CA GLU A 126 -2.17 -18.22 -1.43
C GLU A 126 -0.88 -18.70 -0.75
N THR A 127 -0.54 -18.06 0.36
CA THR A 127 0.72 -18.29 1.08
C THR A 127 0.61 -19.28 2.23
N ASP A 128 -0.59 -19.77 2.54
CA ASP A 128 -0.79 -20.76 3.61
C ASP A 128 -0.35 -22.17 3.16
N TRP A 129 -0.50 -22.53 1.89
CA TRP A 129 -0.12 -23.87 1.37
C TRP A 129 0.92 -23.86 0.24
N SER A 130 0.99 -22.80 -0.60
CA SER A 130 1.83 -22.85 -1.81
C SER A 130 3.31 -23.04 -1.50
N PRO A 131 4.04 -23.92 -2.24
CA PRO A 131 5.49 -24.06 -2.12
C PRO A 131 6.25 -23.11 -3.06
N SER A 132 5.56 -22.24 -3.79
CA SER A 132 6.17 -21.40 -4.83
C SER A 132 6.49 -20.00 -4.29
N THR A 133 7.57 -19.41 -4.80
CA THR A 133 7.70 -17.95 -4.78
C THR A 133 6.68 -17.32 -5.73
N PHE A 134 6.53 -15.99 -5.66
CA PHE A 134 5.76 -15.24 -6.65
C PHE A 134 6.64 -14.18 -7.32
N THR A 135 6.11 -13.56 -8.37
CA THR A 135 6.73 -12.41 -9.02
C THR A 135 5.87 -11.18 -8.82
N MET A 136 6.50 -10.02 -8.68
CA MET A 136 5.80 -8.75 -8.68
C MET A 136 5.88 -8.15 -10.09
N ASN A 137 4.73 -7.84 -10.70
CA ASN A 137 4.66 -7.45 -12.10
C ASN A 137 4.26 -5.99 -12.26
N TRP A 138 4.94 -5.28 -13.14
CA TRP A 138 4.70 -3.89 -13.47
C TRP A 138 4.48 -3.75 -14.98
N LYS A 139 3.41 -3.08 -15.38
CA LYS A 139 3.02 -2.88 -16.77
C LYS A 139 3.43 -1.49 -17.23
N PHE A 140 4.28 -1.41 -18.26
CA PHE A 140 4.52 -0.14 -18.93
C PHE A 140 3.21 0.39 -19.51
N THR A 141 2.93 1.67 -19.28
CA THR A 141 1.73 2.33 -19.80
C THR A 141 1.97 3.01 -21.14
N ARG A 142 3.24 3.14 -21.53
CA ARG A 142 3.73 3.64 -22.82
C ARG A 142 5.18 3.19 -23.04
N PRO A 143 5.66 3.14 -24.30
CA PRO A 143 7.08 2.94 -24.58
C PRO A 143 7.93 4.03 -23.92
N GLY A 144 9.14 3.68 -23.50
CA GLY A 144 10.03 4.60 -22.79
C GLY A 144 10.86 3.91 -21.72
N GLN A 145 11.51 4.71 -20.89
CA GLN A 145 12.43 4.25 -19.85
C GLN A 145 11.90 4.59 -18.46
N VAL A 146 12.14 3.70 -17.51
CA VAL A 146 11.89 3.91 -16.08
C VAL A 146 13.10 3.48 -15.25
N ARG A 147 13.38 4.19 -14.16
CA ARG A 147 14.47 3.91 -13.21
C ARG A 147 13.90 3.48 -11.87
N PHE A 148 14.41 2.40 -11.28
CA PHE A 148 14.12 2.00 -9.90
C PHE A 148 15.37 2.13 -9.04
N ALA A 149 15.43 3.08 -8.11
CA ALA A 149 16.62 3.33 -7.29
C ALA A 149 16.87 2.21 -6.26
N ALA A 150 18.10 2.07 -5.79
CA ALA A 150 18.38 1.24 -4.62
C ALA A 150 17.58 1.76 -3.40
N GLY A 151 16.96 0.86 -2.64
CA GLY A 151 16.03 1.18 -1.55
C GLY A 151 14.64 1.64 -1.99
N GLU A 152 14.37 1.77 -3.30
CA GLU A 152 13.03 2.06 -3.81
C GLU A 152 12.12 0.84 -3.65
N PRO A 153 10.90 0.99 -3.13
CA PRO A 153 9.98 -0.14 -3.02
C PRO A 153 9.41 -0.50 -4.39
N PHE A 154 9.43 -1.80 -4.72
CA PHE A 154 8.83 -2.33 -5.95
C PHE A 154 7.58 -3.18 -5.69
N CYS A 155 7.33 -3.56 -4.43
CA CYS A 155 6.23 -4.41 -4.02
C CYS A 155 5.70 -3.92 -2.66
N HIS A 156 4.40 -4.04 -2.45
CA HIS A 156 3.69 -3.78 -1.20
C HIS A 156 2.77 -4.98 -0.94
N LEU A 157 2.80 -5.52 0.27
CA LEU A 157 2.02 -6.69 0.64
C LEU A 157 1.37 -6.55 2.01
N PHE A 158 0.17 -7.13 2.15
CA PHE A 158 -0.51 -7.28 3.43
C PHE A 158 -1.47 -8.48 3.39
N PRO A 159 -1.72 -9.11 4.54
CA PRO A 159 -2.56 -10.29 4.62
C PRO A 159 -4.06 -9.95 4.57
N LEU A 160 -4.85 -10.80 3.91
CA LEU A 160 -6.30 -10.73 3.86
C LEU A 160 -6.92 -12.13 4.10
N PRO A 161 -8.02 -12.24 4.87
CA PRO A 161 -8.74 -13.52 4.96
C PRO A 161 -9.38 -13.87 3.61
N ARG A 162 -9.04 -15.04 3.06
CA ARG A 162 -9.42 -15.48 1.71
C ARG A 162 -10.92 -15.39 1.46
N GLN A 163 -11.71 -15.91 2.40
CA GLN A 163 -13.16 -16.00 2.27
C GLN A 163 -13.90 -14.71 2.62
N LEU A 164 -13.22 -13.65 3.10
CA LEU A 164 -13.88 -12.46 3.58
C LEU A 164 -14.75 -11.83 2.49
N ILE A 165 -14.23 -11.70 1.26
CA ILE A 165 -14.95 -11.06 0.15
C ILE A 165 -16.14 -11.90 -0.29
N GLU A 166 -16.00 -13.23 -0.35
CA GLU A 166 -17.06 -14.16 -0.75
C GLU A 166 -18.23 -14.20 0.24
N GLN A 167 -17.96 -13.89 1.52
CA GLN A 167 -18.98 -13.85 2.57
C GLN A 167 -19.72 -12.51 2.67
N VAL A 168 -19.26 -11.47 1.96
CA VAL A 168 -19.94 -10.16 1.96
C VAL A 168 -21.29 -10.30 1.28
N GLN A 169 -22.35 -9.88 1.96
CA GLN A 169 -23.70 -9.76 1.42
C GLN A 169 -24.00 -8.27 1.17
N PRO A 170 -23.58 -7.70 0.03
CA PRO A 170 -23.69 -6.26 -0.19
C PRO A 170 -25.16 -5.86 -0.34
N GLN A 171 -25.55 -4.79 0.35
CA GLN A 171 -26.86 -4.17 0.22
C GLN A 171 -26.70 -2.68 -0.07
N TRP A 172 -27.45 -2.21 -1.06
CA TRP A 172 -27.76 -0.80 -1.24
C TRP A 172 -29.01 -0.50 -0.38
N LYS A 173 -29.12 0.70 0.21
CA LYS A 173 -30.36 1.29 0.78
C LYS A 173 -30.36 2.81 0.53
N PRO A 174 -31.50 3.49 0.34
CA PRO A 174 -31.52 4.93 0.22
C PRO A 174 -31.33 5.52 1.62
N LEU A 175 -30.67 6.69 1.70
CA LEU A 175 -30.42 7.34 2.98
C LEU A 175 -31.73 7.68 3.74
N SER A 176 -32.83 7.90 3.00
CA SER A 176 -34.17 8.14 3.57
C SER A 176 -34.71 6.99 4.42
N GLU A 177 -34.24 5.75 4.22
CA GLU A 177 -34.63 4.59 5.04
C GLU A 177 -33.78 4.44 6.32
N ALA A 178 -32.78 5.30 6.52
CA ALA A 178 -31.94 5.35 7.71
C ALA A 178 -32.02 6.74 8.36
N PRO A 179 -33.15 7.11 9.00
CA PRO A 179 -33.43 8.48 9.41
C PRO A 179 -32.39 9.08 10.36
N GLN A 180 -31.83 8.26 11.27
CA GLN A 180 -30.74 8.71 12.15
C GLN A 180 -29.47 9.06 11.38
N LEU A 181 -29.08 8.22 10.41
CA LEU A 181 -27.93 8.48 9.55
C LEU A 181 -28.18 9.68 8.62
N ALA A 182 -29.41 9.83 8.12
CA ALA A 182 -29.83 10.98 7.31
C ALA A 182 -29.69 12.28 8.10
N GLN A 183 -30.10 12.30 9.37
CA GLN A 183 -29.94 13.45 10.26
C GLN A 183 -28.46 13.77 10.50
N GLN A 184 -27.65 12.75 10.84
CA GLN A 184 -26.20 12.91 11.02
C GLN A 184 -25.53 13.49 9.76
N HIS A 185 -25.89 12.99 8.58
CA HIS A 185 -25.38 13.49 7.31
C HIS A 185 -25.83 14.94 7.04
N ALA A 186 -27.09 15.28 7.34
CA ALA A 186 -27.60 16.64 7.19
C ALA A 186 -26.89 17.63 8.12
N ASP A 187 -26.67 17.27 9.39
CA ASP A 187 -25.94 18.11 10.34
C ASP A 187 -24.47 18.28 9.95
N TRP A 188 -23.82 17.20 9.53
CA TRP A 188 -22.47 17.26 8.97
C TRP A 188 -22.41 18.15 7.73
N THR A 189 -23.36 18.03 6.80
CA THR A 189 -23.44 18.85 5.59
C THR A 189 -23.61 20.34 5.92
N ARG A 190 -24.50 20.67 6.88
CA ARG A 190 -24.71 22.05 7.36
C ARG A 190 -23.42 22.62 7.94
N SER A 191 -22.77 21.88 8.85
CA SER A 191 -21.51 22.28 9.46
C SER A 191 -20.39 22.46 8.42
N ARG A 192 -20.31 21.56 7.43
CA ARG A 192 -19.31 21.64 6.36
C ARG A 192 -19.53 22.85 5.47
N THR A 193 -20.78 23.15 5.13
CA THR A 193 -21.18 24.28 4.30
C THR A 193 -20.86 25.59 5.01
N GLN A 194 -21.25 25.73 6.27
CA GLN A 194 -20.94 26.90 7.11
C GLN A 194 -19.43 27.12 7.21
N PHE A 195 -18.66 26.06 7.51
CA PHE A 195 -17.20 26.14 7.59
C PHE A 195 -16.58 26.65 6.28
N LEU A 196 -17.03 26.14 5.13
CA LEU A 196 -16.51 26.56 3.82
C LEU A 196 -16.87 28.02 3.49
N GLN A 197 -18.06 28.49 3.90
CA GLN A 197 -18.48 29.88 3.73
C GLN A 197 -17.66 30.84 4.60
N GLU A 198 -17.31 30.43 5.82
CA GLU A 198 -16.52 31.24 6.77
C GLU A 198 -15.02 31.19 6.49
N LEU A 199 -14.52 30.15 5.80
CA LEU A 199 -13.09 29.92 5.58
C LEU A 199 -12.33 31.09 4.90
N PRO A 200 -12.91 31.85 3.95
CA PRO A 200 -12.24 33.00 3.34
C PRO A 200 -12.05 34.20 4.28
N ASP A 201 -12.89 34.33 5.32
CA ASP A 201 -12.76 35.39 6.31
C ASP A 201 -11.63 35.05 7.29
N ALA A 202 -10.51 35.78 7.18
CA ALA A 202 -9.32 35.57 8.02
C ALA A 202 -9.59 35.73 9.53
N GLN A 203 -10.68 36.39 9.92
CA GLN A 203 -11.06 36.56 11.33
C GLN A 203 -11.98 35.44 11.85
N SER A 204 -12.52 34.60 10.97
CA SER A 204 -13.47 33.55 11.35
C SER A 204 -12.82 32.44 12.17
N ALA A 205 -13.63 31.67 12.91
CA ALA A 205 -13.17 30.46 13.59
C ALA A 205 -12.70 29.41 12.57
N ALA A 206 -13.36 29.33 11.40
CA ALA A 206 -13.00 28.41 10.32
C ALA A 206 -11.59 28.67 9.76
N ALA A 207 -11.22 29.95 9.55
CA ALA A 207 -9.88 30.32 9.10
C ALA A 207 -8.79 29.97 10.14
N ARG A 208 -9.10 30.11 11.44
CA ARG A 208 -8.20 29.71 12.53
C ARG A 208 -8.03 28.19 12.58
N GLU A 209 -9.09 27.42 12.39
CA GLU A 209 -9.05 25.96 12.39
C GLU A 209 -8.42 25.37 11.12
N LYS A 210 -8.48 26.11 10.00
CA LYS A 210 -7.97 25.83 8.64
C LYS A 210 -8.59 24.61 7.95
N TRP A 211 -9.06 23.62 8.70
CA TRP A 211 -9.74 22.43 8.21
C TRP A 211 -10.49 21.70 9.32
N GLN A 212 -11.64 21.11 8.98
CA GLN A 212 -12.44 20.30 9.92
C GLN A 212 -11.83 18.91 10.13
N ARG A 213 -11.58 18.55 11.39
CA ARG A 213 -10.85 17.33 11.77
C ARG A 213 -11.75 16.20 12.32
N GLY A 214 -13.06 16.23 12.06
CA GLY A 214 -14.02 15.27 12.60
C GLY A 214 -13.59 13.82 12.40
N TYR A 215 -13.37 13.43 11.14
CA TYR A 215 -12.87 12.09 10.80
C TYR A 215 -11.49 11.80 11.42
N PHE A 216 -10.59 12.78 11.53
CA PHE A 216 -9.29 12.58 12.18
C PHE A 216 -9.41 12.24 13.66
N ARG A 217 -10.37 12.86 14.33
CA ARG A 217 -10.68 12.63 15.74
C ARG A 217 -11.57 11.42 15.95
N GLY A 218 -12.09 10.79 14.88
CA GLY A 218 -13.05 9.70 14.97
C GLY A 218 -14.43 10.15 15.44
N ALA A 219 -14.78 11.42 15.26
CA ALA A 219 -16.04 12.00 15.71
C ALA A 219 -16.93 12.38 14.51
N ALA A 220 -18.21 11.98 14.54
CA ALA A 220 -19.18 12.29 13.49
C ALA A 220 -19.79 13.70 13.62
N GLY A 221 -19.48 14.42 14.70
CA GLY A 221 -19.88 15.81 14.94
C GLY A 221 -19.00 16.43 16.03
N ALA A 222 -19.08 17.75 16.22
CA ALA A 222 -18.24 18.47 17.18
C ALA A 222 -18.42 17.99 18.65
N ASP A 223 -19.65 17.64 19.02
CA ASP A 223 -20.03 17.23 20.37
C ASP A 223 -20.13 15.70 20.55
N GLN A 224 -19.69 14.93 19.54
CA GLN A 224 -19.72 13.47 19.62
C GLN A 224 -18.39 12.92 20.11
N ALA A 225 -18.47 11.93 20.99
CA ALA A 225 -17.29 11.20 21.44
C ALA A 225 -16.60 10.48 20.27
N PRO A 226 -15.26 10.38 20.27
CA PRO A 226 -14.54 9.54 19.33
C PRO A 226 -15.06 8.09 19.34
N VAL A 227 -15.25 7.52 18.15
CA VAL A 227 -15.60 6.12 17.98
C VAL A 227 -14.46 5.25 18.53
N GLN A 228 -14.83 4.29 19.39
CA GLN A 228 -13.88 3.35 19.96
C GLN A 228 -13.14 2.58 18.86
N GLY A 229 -11.82 2.53 18.94
CA GLY A 229 -10.98 1.83 17.96
C GLY A 229 -10.71 2.60 16.67
N HIS A 230 -11.16 3.87 16.55
CA HIS A 230 -10.76 4.75 15.44
C HIS A 230 -9.24 4.86 15.33
N ARG A 231 -8.71 4.72 14.11
CA ARG A 231 -7.27 4.71 13.85
C ARG A 231 -6.86 5.98 13.13
N SER A 232 -6.08 6.82 13.81
CA SER A 232 -5.40 7.99 13.21
C SER A 232 -3.96 7.71 12.78
N ARG A 233 -3.42 6.54 13.16
CA ARG A 233 -2.10 6.06 12.75
C ARG A 233 -2.07 4.54 12.76
N LEU A 234 -1.28 3.95 11.87
CA LEU A 234 -0.94 2.53 11.86
C LEU A 234 0.58 2.39 12.07
N ARG A 235 0.99 1.47 12.93
CA ARG A 235 2.39 1.09 13.12
C ARG A 235 2.47 -0.43 13.04
N LEU A 236 3.22 -0.95 12.09
CA LEU A 236 3.40 -2.38 11.89
C LEU A 236 4.78 -2.81 12.42
N PRO A 237 4.90 -4.06 12.89
CA PRO A 237 6.18 -4.59 13.35
C PRO A 237 7.15 -4.80 12.18
N MET A 238 8.45 -4.68 12.46
CA MET A 238 9.49 -5.14 11.53
C MET A 238 9.46 -6.66 11.41
N PHE A 239 9.89 -7.19 10.27
CA PHE A 239 10.32 -8.58 10.22
C PHE A 239 11.57 -8.73 11.09
N VAL A 240 11.55 -9.71 11.98
CA VAL A 240 12.69 -10.08 12.81
C VAL A 240 13.12 -11.49 12.45
N ARG A 241 14.42 -11.76 12.49
CA ARG A 241 14.92 -13.13 12.36
C ARG A 241 14.42 -13.89 13.57
N ALA A 242 13.69 -14.98 13.34
CA ALA A 242 13.34 -15.88 14.43
C ALA A 242 14.65 -16.47 14.99
N ASP A 243 14.80 -16.46 16.30
CA ASP A 243 15.87 -17.22 16.94
C ASP A 243 15.70 -18.68 16.50
N SER A 244 16.81 -19.34 16.15
CA SER A 244 16.79 -20.78 15.95
C SER A 244 16.36 -21.38 17.29
N ASP A 245 15.11 -21.86 17.38
CA ASP A 245 14.71 -22.72 18.49
C ASP A 245 15.81 -23.78 18.60
N GLY A 246 16.49 -23.78 19.75
CA GLY A 246 17.67 -24.60 19.95
C GLY A 246 17.35 -26.05 19.61
N ASP A 247 18.22 -26.66 18.82
CA ASP A 247 18.38 -28.11 18.82
C ASP A 247 18.57 -28.52 20.28
N GLY A 248 17.48 -28.91 20.93
CA GLY A 248 17.54 -29.73 22.12
C GLY A 248 18.25 -31.02 21.69
N PRO A 249 19.23 -31.50 22.47
CA PRO A 249 19.99 -32.68 22.08
C PRO A 249 19.01 -33.83 21.83
N LEU A 250 19.14 -34.44 20.66
CA LEU A 250 18.60 -35.77 20.38
C LEU A 250 19.40 -36.74 21.26
N ASP A 251 18.86 -37.04 22.46
CA ASP A 251 19.17 -38.25 23.20
C ASP A 251 18.29 -39.41 22.73
#